data_AF-A0A3R9YKG3-F1
#
_entry.id   AF-A0A3R9YKG3-F1
#
_cell.length_a   1.000
_cell.length_b   1.000
_cell.length_c   1.000
_cell.angle_alpha   90.00
_cell.angle_beta   90.00
_cell.angle_gamma   90.00
#
_symmetry.space_group_name_H-M   'P 1'
#
loop_
_entity.id
_entity.type
_entity.pdbx_description
1 polymer ?
#
loop_
_entity_poly.entity_id
_entity_poly.type
_entity_poly.pdbx_seq_one_letter_code
_entity_poly.pdbx_strand_id
1 'polypeptide(L)' 'MGKRSGVPHTDEELAALSLEELQTELQRSRMRLSIPQSTKMSKQWHKRIHWLESAIAKRV' A
#
# COMPACT_ATOMS: atom_id res chain seq x y z
N MET A 1 11.94 10.65 -18.14
CA MET A 1 10.61 10.11 -17.77
C MET A 1 10.64 9.79 -16.28
N GLY A 2 9.88 10.55 -15.49
CA GLY A 2 9.97 10.53 -14.04
C GLY A 2 9.63 9.16 -13.46
N LYS A 3 10.49 8.67 -12.58
CA LYS A 3 10.22 7.49 -11.75
C LYS A 3 8.94 7.81 -10.96
N ARG A 4 7.79 7.33 -11.44
CA ARG A 4 6.58 7.24 -10.62
C ARG A 4 6.99 6.38 -9.45
N SER A 5 7.16 6.99 -8.29
CA SER A 5 7.18 6.31 -7.01
C SER A 5 6.09 5.25 -7.10
N GLY A 6 6.43 3.96 -7.15
CA GLY A 6 5.48 2.84 -7.31
C GLY A 6 4.57 2.67 -6.08
N VAL A 7 4.28 3.76 -5.41
CA VAL A 7 3.55 3.91 -4.16
C VAL A 7 2.29 4.69 -4.56
N PRO A 8 1.13 4.03 -4.64
CA PRO A 8 -0.11 4.69 -4.98
C PRO A 8 -0.54 5.62 -3.84
N HIS A 9 -1.04 6.81 -4.21
CA HIS A 9 -1.54 7.85 -3.33
C HIS A 9 -3.05 8.11 -3.52
N THR A 10 -3.62 7.71 -4.66
CA THR A 10 -5.05 7.84 -4.95
C THR A 10 -5.68 6.50 -5.36
N ASP A 11 -7.01 6.42 -5.31
CA ASP A 11 -7.76 5.23 -5.76
C ASP A 11 -7.57 4.94 -7.25
N GLU A 12 -7.41 5.99 -8.08
CA GLU A 12 -7.14 5.86 -9.51
C GLU A 12 -5.75 5.27 -9.78
N GLU A 13 -4.73 5.74 -9.06
CA GLU A 13 -3.39 5.17 -9.13
C GLU A 13 -3.38 3.72 -8.65
N LEU A 14 -4.11 3.44 -7.57
CA LEU A 14 -4.26 2.08 -7.06
C LEU A 14 -4.93 1.17 -8.09
N ALA A 15 -5.99 1.65 -8.76
CA ALA A 15 -6.72 0.94 -9.80
C ALA A 15 -5.83 0.62 -11.02
N ALA A 16 -4.87 1.48 -11.33
CA ALA A 16 -3.93 1.30 -12.44
C ALA A 16 -2.82 0.26 -12.16
N LEU A 17 -2.58 -0.11 -10.89
CA LEU A 17 -1.59 -1.13 -10.55
C LEU A 17 -2.08 -2.53 -10.89
N SER A 18 -1.16 -3.40 -11.31
CA SER A 18 -1.39 -4.84 -11.39
C SER A 18 -1.57 -5.48 -10.00
N LEU A 19 -2.05 -6.72 -9.96
CA LEU A 19 -2.18 -7.48 -8.72
C LEU A 19 -0.82 -7.72 -8.04
N GLU A 20 0.22 -8.01 -8.83
CA GLU A 20 1.59 -8.22 -8.35
C GLU A 20 2.18 -6.94 -7.72
N GLU A 21 1.94 -5.78 -8.33
CA GLU A 21 2.35 -4.49 -7.78
C GLU A 21 1.64 -4.16 -6.47
N LEU A 22 0.32 -4.46 -6.37
CA LEU A 22 -0.41 -4.31 -5.11
C LEU A 22 0.15 -5.20 -3.99
N GLN A 23 0.45 -6.47 -4.29
CA GLN A 23 1.02 -7.40 -3.32
C GLN A 23 2.42 -6.94 -2.87
N THR A 24 3.23 -6.47 -3.80
CA THR A 24 4.55 -5.91 -3.51
C THR A 24 4.45 -4.70 -2.56
N GLU A 25 3.52 -3.78 -2.83
CA GLU A 25 3.31 -2.60 -2.00
C GLU A 25 2.70 -2.94 -0.62
N LEU A 26 1.83 -3.95 -0.56
CA LEU A 26 1.30 -4.48 0.69
C LEU A 26 2.43 -5.05 1.55
N GLN A 27 3.34 -5.83 0.96
CA GLN A 27 4.50 -6.38 1.65
C GLN A 27 5.42 -5.26 2.17
N ARG A 28 5.70 -4.24 1.35
CA ARG A 28 6.49 -3.07 1.78
C ARG A 28 5.84 -2.34 2.95
N SER A 29 4.52 -2.15 2.91
CA SER A 29 3.77 -1.47 3.97
C SER A 29 3.80 -2.27 5.28
N ARG A 30 3.66 -3.60 5.21
CA ARG A 30 3.80 -4.50 6.37
C ARG A 30 5.22 -4.50 6.95
N MET A 31 6.24 -4.50 6.10
CA MET A 31 7.64 -4.40 6.54
C MET A 31 7.93 -3.06 7.22
N ARG A 32 7.34 -1.94 6.76
CA ARG A 32 7.48 -0.66 7.45
C ARG A 32 6.76 -0.64 8.80
N LEU A 33 5.66 -1.39 8.93
CA LEU A 33 4.92 -1.52 10.17
C LEU A 33 5.70 -2.27 11.25
N SER A 34 6.60 -3.20 10.88
CA SER A 34 7.42 -3.94 11.84
C SER A 34 8.54 -3.12 12.48
N ILE A 35 8.86 -1.94 11.92
CA ILE A 35 9.84 -1.02 12.49
C ILE A 35 9.16 -0.22 13.63
N PRO A 36 9.78 -0.12 14.82
CA PRO A 36 9.26 0.70 15.91
C PRO A 36 9.01 2.14 15.46
N GLN A 37 7.78 2.60 15.61
CA GLN A 37 7.34 3.92 15.18
C GLN A 37 6.30 4.47 16.14
N SER A 38 5.99 5.76 16.02
CA SER A 38 4.94 6.36 16.84
C SER A 38 3.58 5.71 16.56
N THR A 39 2.70 5.73 17.56
CA THR A 39 1.32 5.22 17.45
C THR A 39 0.55 5.88 16.29
N LYS A 40 0.82 7.17 16.01
CA LYS A 40 0.26 7.90 14.88
C LYS A 40 0.69 7.29 13.54
N MET A 41 1.99 7.06 13.35
CA MET A 41 2.51 6.47 12.11
C MET A 41 2.03 5.03 11.92
N SER A 42 2.02 4.24 13.01
CA SER A 42 1.45 2.89 13.00
C SER A 42 0.01 2.88 12.51
N LYS A 43 -0.86 3.78 13.03
CA LYS A 43 -2.24 3.93 12.54
C LYS A 43 -2.33 4.28 11.06
N GLN A 44 -1.43 5.13 10.54
CA GLN A 44 -1.40 5.48 9.12
C GLN A 44 -1.02 4.27 8.25
N TRP A 45 -0.03 3.47 8.65
CA TRP A 45 0.33 2.26 7.94
C TRP A 45 -0.76 1.19 7.99
N HIS A 46 -1.44 1.01 9.13
CA HIS A 46 -2.61 0.12 9.21
C HIS A 46 -3.72 0.55 8.22
N LYS A 47 -4.04 1.84 8.15
CA LYS A 47 -5.01 2.35 7.15
C LYS A 47 -4.57 2.05 5.72
N ARG A 48 -3.28 2.24 5.42
CA ARG A 48 -2.72 1.94 4.10
C ARG A 48 -2.81 0.45 3.77
N ILE A 49 -2.45 -0.43 4.70
CA ILE A 49 -2.54 -1.88 4.53
C ILE A 49 -3.98 -2.29 4.23
N HIS A 50 -4.95 -1.82 5.02
CA HIS A 50 -6.36 -2.12 4.80
C HIS A 50 -6.87 -1.64 3.43
N TRP A 51 -6.41 -0.46 2.99
CA TRP A 51 -6.73 0.09 1.67
C TRP A 51 -6.19 -0.80 0.53
N LEU A 52 -4.94 -1.25 0.64
CA LEU A 52 -4.32 -2.18 -0.32
C LEU A 52 -5.01 -3.56 -0.33
N GLU A 53 -5.29 -4.11 0.85
CA GLU A 53 -6.01 -5.39 1.00
C GLU A 53 -7.41 -5.33 0.39
N SER A 54 -8.14 -4.24 0.60
CA SER A 54 -9.47 -4.05 -0.01
C SER A 54 -9.40 -4.01 -1.54
N ALA A 55 -8.35 -3.42 -2.11
CA ALA A 55 -8.17 -3.40 -3.55
C ALA A 55 -7.78 -4.77 -4.13
N ILE A 56 -6.97 -5.54 -3.40
CA ILE A 56 -6.66 -6.93 -3.76
C ILE A 56 -7.94 -7.78 -3.72
N ALA A 57 -8.72 -7.68 -2.64
CA ALA A 57 -9.95 -8.46 -2.46
C ALA A 57 -11.02 -8.18 -3.53
N LYS A 58 -11.02 -6.98 -4.13
CA LYS A 58 -11.92 -6.63 -5.25
C LYS A 58 -11.49 -7.24 -6.60
N ARG A 59 -10.26 -7.74 -6.70
CA ARG A 59 -9.65 -8.24 -7.94
C ARG A 59 -9.53 -9.76 -8.01
N VAL A 60 -9.66 -10.43 -6.87
CA VAL A 60 -9.76 -11.89 -6.73
C VAL A 60 -11.23 -12.27 -6.82
#